data_AF-A0A1H9M8D5-F1
#
_entry.id   AF-A0A1H9M8D5-F1
#
_cell.length_a   1.000
_cell.length_b   1.000
_cell.length_c   1.000
_cell.angle_alpha   90.00
_cell.angle_beta   90.00
_cell.angle_gamma   90.00
#
_symmetry.space_group_name_H-M   'P 1'
#
loop_
_entity.id
_entity.type
_entity.pdbx_description
1 polymer ?
#
loop_
_entity_poly.entity_id
_entity_poly.type
_entity_poly.pdbx_seq_one_letter_code
_entity_poly.pdbx_strand_id
1 'polypeptide(L)'
;MTEIILFIGIGILIIGGIGLLIAAFRTSILWGLAVLLIAPVAVIYLVVHWQDAKGPFKLQIIGLLIIVVVANMNDGSSSHIVTSSSFSSGSISTYRNSSLSSPKTLDQQFSCDGRQHCSQMRSRAEAEFFIRNCPNTKMDGDHDGIPCENDSRF
;
A
#
# COMPACT_ATOMS: atom_id res chain seq x y z
N MET A 1 -7.15 20.79 4.90
CA MET A 1 -7.79 20.41 6.20
C MET A 1 -7.52 18.95 6.54
N THR A 2 -7.70 18.02 5.59
CA THR A 2 -7.36 16.59 5.71
C THR A 2 -5.88 16.33 6.02
N GLU A 3 -4.96 17.05 5.37
CA GLU A 3 -3.52 16.93 5.64
C GLU A 3 -3.17 17.19 7.12
N ILE A 4 -3.81 18.19 7.74
CA ILE A 4 -3.58 18.52 9.15
C ILE A 4 -4.06 17.39 10.06
N ILE A 5 -5.21 16.79 9.73
CA ILE A 5 -5.76 15.64 10.45
C ILE A 5 -4.85 14.41 10.31
N LEU A 6 -4.24 14.21 9.14
CA LEU A 6 -3.27 13.15 8.89
C LEU A 6 -2.01 13.35 9.74
N PHE A 7 -1.46 14.56 9.81
CA PHE A 7 -0.30 14.87 10.67
C PHE A 7 -0.61 14.68 12.16
N ILE A 8 -1.81 15.08 12.62
CA ILE A 8 -2.27 14.85 13.99
C ILE A 8 -2.38 13.34 14.28
N GLY A 9 -2.92 12.57 13.33
CA GLY A 9 -3.03 11.11 13.43
C GLY A 9 -1.67 10.43 13.55
N ILE A 10 -0.69 10.81 12.72
CA ILE A 10 0.69 10.33 12.82
C ILE A 10 1.31 10.73 14.16
N GLY A 11 1.10 11.96 14.62
CA GLY A 11 1.60 12.43 15.91
C GLY A 11 1.11 11.58 17.09
N ILE A 12 -0.18 11.25 17.12
CA ILE A 12 -0.77 10.39 18.16
C ILE A 12 -0.18 8.97 18.10
N LEU A 13 0.04 8.43 16.90
CA LEU A 13 0.63 7.11 16.69
C LEU A 13 2.09 7.06 17.19
N ILE A 14 2.87 8.09 16.90
CA ILE A 14 4.25 8.23 17.37
C ILE A 14 4.28 8.36 18.90
N ILE A 15 3.42 9.18 19.51
CA ILE A 15 3.34 9.33 20.96
C ILE A 15 2.98 7.99 21.64
N GLY A 16 1.99 7.26 21.09
CA GLY A 16 1.61 5.94 21.59
C GLY A 16 2.71 4.89 21.43
N GLY A 17 3.39 4.89 20.28
CA GLY A 17 4.52 4.01 19.97
C GLY A 17 5.72 4.25 20.90
N ILE A 18 6.07 5.52 21.14
CA ILE A 18 7.13 5.90 22.09
C ILE A 18 6.78 5.41 23.50
N GLY A 19 5.53 5.58 23.95
CA GLY A 19 5.07 5.07 25.25
C GLY A 19 5.20 3.55 25.38
N LEU A 20 4.87 2.80 24.32
CA LEU A 20 5.06 1.35 24.26
C LEU A 20 6.55 0.98 24.30
N LEU A 21 7.38 1.71 23.57
CA LEU A 21 8.83 1.51 23.53
C LEU A 21 9.45 1.68 24.90
N ILE A 22 9.07 2.74 25.62
CA ILE A 22 9.54 3.02 26.98
C ILE A 22 9.13 1.89 27.93
N ALA A 23 7.91 1.38 27.83
CA ALA A 23 7.44 0.24 28.64
C ALA A 23 8.22 -1.06 28.33
N ALA A 24 8.52 -1.31 27.05
CA ALA A 24 9.28 -2.48 26.61
C ALA A 24 10.74 -2.43 27.08
N PHE A 25 11.42 -1.27 26.98
CA PHE A 25 12.77 -1.10 27.49
C PHE A 25 12.86 -1.20 29.02
N ARG A 26 11.79 -0.79 29.73
CA ARG A 26 11.69 -0.93 31.19
C ARG A 26 11.62 -2.39 31.65
N THR A 27 11.10 -3.29 30.82
CA THR A 27 11.03 -4.73 31.13
C THR A 27 12.32 -5.43 30.70
N SER A 28 12.81 -5.17 29.49
CA SER A 28 14.17 -5.57 29.10
C SER A 28 14.63 -4.87 27.83
N ILE A 29 15.96 -4.76 27.68
CA ILE A 29 16.59 -4.16 26.50
C ILE A 29 16.29 -4.97 25.23
N LEU A 30 16.18 -6.31 25.34
CA LEU A 30 15.86 -7.20 24.22
C LEU A 30 14.41 -7.04 23.74
N TRP A 31 13.44 -6.90 24.66
CA TRP A 31 12.04 -6.66 24.28
C TRP A 31 11.86 -5.30 23.61
N GLY A 32 12.53 -4.25 24.10
CA GLY A 32 12.52 -2.94 23.46
C GLY A 32 13.14 -2.95 22.05
N LEU A 33 14.26 -3.65 21.87
CA LEU A 33 14.89 -3.82 20.55
C LEU A 33 14.00 -4.64 19.60
N ALA A 34 13.37 -5.72 20.08
CA ALA A 34 12.51 -6.57 19.26
C ALA A 34 11.23 -5.85 18.80
N VAL A 35 10.63 -5.01 19.65
CA VAL A 35 9.48 -4.16 19.28
C VAL A 35 9.88 -3.09 18.27
N LEU A 36 11.09 -2.55 18.36
CA LEU A 36 11.61 -1.54 17.44
C LEU A 36 11.95 -2.11 16.05
N LEU A 37 12.49 -3.33 15.99
CA LEU A 37 12.93 -3.98 14.74
C LEU A 37 11.83 -4.79 14.05
N ILE A 38 10.83 -5.28 14.80
CA ILE A 38 9.83 -6.22 14.30
C ILE A 38 8.42 -5.73 14.70
N ALA A 39 7.75 -5.06 13.77
CA ALA A 39 6.39 -4.52 13.96
C ALA A 39 5.37 -5.54 14.56
N PRO A 40 5.33 -6.83 14.17
CA PRO A 40 4.38 -7.77 14.77
C PRO A 40 4.70 -8.15 16.23
N VAL A 41 5.94 -7.96 16.71
CA VAL A 41 6.32 -8.30 18.10
C VAL A 41 5.68 -7.33 19.10
N ALA A 42 5.36 -6.10 18.69
CA ALA A 42 4.63 -5.13 19.51
C ALA A 42 3.28 -5.69 20.01
N VAL A 43 2.55 -6.41 19.16
CA VAL A 43 1.26 -7.01 19.48
C VAL A 43 1.42 -8.16 20.46
N ILE A 44 2.44 -9.00 20.25
CA ILE A 44 2.76 -10.13 21.13
C ILE A 44 3.14 -9.62 22.53
N TYR A 45 3.99 -8.60 22.59
CA TYR A 45 4.41 -7.98 23.85
C TYR A 45 3.21 -7.41 24.62
N LEU A 46 2.26 -6.78 23.92
CA LEU A 46 1.03 -6.24 24.52
C LEU A 46 0.15 -7.34 25.15
N VAL A 47 0.05 -8.50 24.50
CA VAL A 47 -0.72 -9.65 25.01
C VAL A 47 -0.01 -10.31 26.21
N VAL A 48 1.31 -10.47 26.15
CA VAL A 48 2.09 -11.14 27.20
C VAL A 48 2.25 -10.26 28.44
N HIS A 49 2.53 -8.97 28.27
CA HIS A 49 2.72 -8.00 29.36
C HIS A 49 1.47 -7.16 29.59
N TRP A 50 0.31 -7.83 29.54
CA TRP A 50 -1.01 -7.20 29.68
C TRP A 50 -1.17 -6.42 30.98
N GLN A 51 -0.43 -6.73 32.04
CA GLN A 51 -0.51 -6.02 33.33
C GLN A 51 0.17 -4.64 33.28
N ASP A 52 1.23 -4.48 32.49
CA ASP A 52 1.97 -3.21 32.32
C ASP A 52 1.40 -2.35 31.18
N ALA A 53 0.76 -2.99 30.19
CA ALA A 53 0.23 -2.34 28.99
C ALA A 53 -1.21 -1.78 29.12
N LYS A 54 -1.86 -1.90 30.29
CA LYS A 54 -3.25 -1.42 30.48
C LYS A 54 -3.40 0.09 30.32
N GLY A 55 -2.36 0.86 30.64
CA GLY A 55 -2.34 2.32 30.48
C GLY A 55 -2.54 2.75 29.03
N PRO A 56 -1.64 2.39 28.11
CA PRO A 56 -1.73 2.78 26.70
C PRO A 56 -2.94 2.16 25.97
N PHE A 57 -3.38 0.94 26.33
CA PHE A 57 -4.56 0.33 25.70
C PHE A 57 -5.87 1.05 26.06
N LYS A 58 -6.03 1.51 27.30
CA LYS A 58 -7.18 2.34 27.69
C LYS A 58 -7.23 3.65 26.92
N LEU A 59 -6.07 4.27 26.70
CA LEU A 59 -5.98 5.51 25.92
C LEU A 59 -6.35 5.30 24.44
N GLN A 60 -5.92 4.18 23.83
CA GLN A 60 -6.30 3.82 22.45
C GLN A 60 -7.80 3.54 22.31
N ILE A 61 -8.39 2.79 23.25
CA ILE A 61 -9.83 2.47 23.22
C ILE A 61 -10.67 3.74 23.36
N ILE A 62 -10.29 4.67 24.24
CA ILE A 62 -10.98 5.96 24.41
C ILE A 62 -10.87 6.80 23.13
N GLY A 63 -9.68 6.87 22.52
CA GLY A 63 -9.48 7.57 21.24
C GLY A 63 -10.31 6.98 20.10
N LEU A 64 -10.36 5.65 20.00
CA LEU A 64 -11.15 4.94 19.01
C LEU A 64 -12.66 5.14 19.22
N LEU A 65 -13.12 5.14 20.48
CA LEU A 65 -14.50 5.42 20.83
C LEU A 65 -14.90 6.84 20.40
N ILE A 66 -14.05 7.84 20.64
CA ILE A 66 -14.31 9.23 20.22
C ILE A 66 -14.42 9.33 18.69
N ILE A 67 -13.53 8.66 17.94
CA ILE A 67 -13.57 8.65 16.47
C ILE A 67 -14.86 7.98 15.95
N VAL A 68 -15.26 6.86 16.55
CA VAL A 68 -16.50 6.16 16.20
C VAL A 68 -17.73 7.04 16.50
N VAL A 69 -17.77 7.72 17.65
CA VAL A 69 -18.88 8.62 18.00
C VAL A 69 -18.95 9.79 17.01
N VAL A 70 -17.82 10.40 16.66
CA VAL A 70 -17.77 11.49 15.66
C VAL A 70 -18.20 11.02 14.27
N ALA A 71 -17.84 9.79 13.87
CA ALA A 71 -18.27 9.21 12.60
C ALA A 71 -19.79 8.96 12.53
N ASN A 72 -20.43 8.61 13.66
CA ASN A 72 -21.88 8.42 13.75
C ASN A 72 -22.67 9.75 13.81
N MET A 73 -22.00 10.88 14.07
CA MET A 73 -22.63 12.20 13.98
C MET A 73 -22.56 12.79 12.56
N ASN A 74 -21.91 12.11 11.62
CA ASN A 74 -21.70 12.56 10.25
C ASN A 74 -22.20 11.51 9.25
N ASP A 75 -23.52 11.27 9.24
CA ASP A 75 -24.19 10.50 8.19
C ASP A 75 -23.94 11.18 6.83
N GLY A 76 -23.03 10.59 6.05
CA GLY A 76 -22.73 11.06 4.71
C GLY A 76 -21.27 10.96 4.34
N SER A 77 -20.68 9.76 4.43
CA SER A 77 -19.90 9.16 3.33
C SER A 77 -19.22 7.89 3.82
N SER A 78 -19.72 6.76 3.33
CA SER A 78 -18.96 5.53 3.21
C SER A 78 -17.60 5.82 2.60
N SER A 79 -16.54 5.55 3.35
CA SER A 79 -15.30 5.13 2.73
C SER A 79 -14.70 4.08 3.64
N HIS A 80 -14.92 2.85 3.18
CA HIS A 80 -14.20 1.64 3.50
C HIS A 80 -12.92 1.88 4.28
N ILE A 81 -12.83 1.19 5.41
CA ILE A 81 -11.57 0.72 5.97
C ILE A 81 -10.87 -0.06 4.85
N VAL A 82 -10.11 0.64 3.99
CA VAL A 82 -9.03 0.01 3.27
C VAL A 82 -7.94 -0.10 4.31
N THR A 83 -7.99 -1.23 5.01
CA THR A 83 -6.84 -1.83 5.67
C THR A 83 -5.75 -1.96 4.60
N SER A 84 -5.03 -0.86 4.37
CA SER A 84 -3.71 -0.87 3.76
C SER A 84 -2.76 -1.30 4.86
N SER A 85 -2.97 -2.53 5.36
CA SER A 85 -1.91 -3.27 6.00
C SER A 85 -0.90 -3.53 4.90
N SER A 86 0.11 -2.69 4.82
CA SER A 86 1.40 -3.04 4.21
C SER A 86 2.04 -4.12 5.07
N PHE A 87 1.41 -5.29 5.12
CA PHE A 87 1.99 -6.53 5.57
C PHE A 87 2.61 -7.13 4.31
N SER A 88 3.82 -6.67 3.97
CA SER A 88 4.72 -7.41 3.10
C SER A 88 5.11 -8.68 3.83
N SER A 89 4.23 -9.68 3.78
CA SER A 89 4.60 -11.08 3.96
C SER A 89 5.68 -11.37 2.94
N GLY A 90 6.89 -11.63 3.44
CA GLY A 90 7.93 -12.27 2.65
C GLY A 90 7.43 -13.62 2.17
N SER A 91 6.98 -13.68 0.92
CA SER A 91 6.87 -14.94 0.20
C SER A 91 8.28 -15.35 -0.20
N ILE A 92 8.81 -16.36 0.49
CA ILE A 92 9.86 -17.22 -0.03
C ILE A 92 9.42 -17.66 -1.42
N SER A 93 10.08 -17.14 -2.44
CA SER A 93 10.09 -17.71 -3.78
C SER A 93 11.54 -17.97 -4.11
N THR A 94 11.88 -19.25 -3.90
CA THR A 94 12.87 -20.03 -4.62
C THR A 94 13.59 -19.29 -5.75
N TYR A 95 14.92 -19.28 -5.63
CA TYR A 95 15.89 -19.15 -6.71
C TYR A 95 15.32 -19.48 -8.11
N ARG A 96 15.20 -18.45 -8.95
CA ARG A 96 15.71 -18.49 -10.32
C ARG A 96 16.40 -17.18 -10.64
N ASN A 97 17.71 -17.27 -10.82
CA ASN A 97 18.47 -16.34 -11.65
C ASN A 97 17.73 -16.10 -12.96
N SER A 98 17.57 -14.83 -13.33
CA SER A 98 18.19 -14.27 -14.54
C SER A 98 17.69 -12.84 -14.73
N SER A 99 18.66 -11.94 -14.90
CA SER A 99 18.56 -10.61 -15.48
C SER A 99 17.42 -10.43 -16.50
N LEU A 100 16.54 -9.44 -16.26
CA LEU A 100 16.25 -8.42 -17.27
C LEU A 100 15.58 -7.21 -16.61
N SER A 101 16.18 -6.05 -16.83
CA SER A 101 15.63 -4.72 -16.63
C SER A 101 14.13 -4.67 -16.95
N SER A 102 13.29 -4.24 -16.00
CA SER A 102 11.91 -3.88 -16.29
C SER A 102 11.58 -2.48 -15.76
N PRO A 103 10.90 -1.65 -16.57
CA PRO A 103 11.05 -0.21 -16.54
C PRO A 103 9.92 0.47 -15.74
N LYS A 104 10.33 1.51 -15.02
CA LYS A 104 9.61 2.76 -14.74
C LYS A 104 8.15 2.79 -15.23
N THR A 105 7.22 2.34 -14.39
CA THR A 105 5.81 2.69 -14.49
C THR A 105 5.67 4.19 -14.23
N LEU A 106 5.81 4.97 -15.30
CA LEU A 106 5.32 6.34 -15.31
C LEU A 106 3.88 6.25 -15.77
N ASP A 107 3.01 6.84 -14.97
CA ASP A 107 1.58 7.02 -15.17
C ASP A 107 1.35 7.86 -16.45
N GLN A 108 1.58 7.27 -17.62
CA GLN A 108 1.45 7.92 -18.91
C GLN A 108 -0.03 7.88 -19.28
N GLN A 109 -0.70 9.03 -19.16
CA GLN A 109 -2.02 9.24 -19.74
C GLN A 109 -1.92 9.04 -21.26
N PHE A 110 -2.34 7.86 -21.72
CA PHE A 110 -2.49 7.56 -23.13
C PHE A 110 -3.82 8.14 -23.64
N SER A 111 -3.81 8.74 -24.83
CA SER A 111 -4.97 9.35 -25.46
C SER A 111 -5.11 8.82 -26.88
N CYS A 112 -6.35 8.71 -27.36
CA CYS A 112 -6.62 8.23 -28.71
C CYS A 112 -6.33 9.31 -29.75
N ASP A 113 -5.11 9.31 -30.29
CA ASP A 113 -4.64 10.31 -31.26
C ASP A 113 -4.82 9.87 -32.74
N GLY A 114 -5.58 8.81 -32.99
CA GLY A 114 -5.85 8.28 -34.34
C GLY A 114 -4.77 7.34 -34.92
N ARG A 115 -3.81 6.91 -34.09
CA ARG A 115 -2.78 5.92 -34.45
C ARG A 115 -3.36 4.51 -34.56
N GLN A 116 -2.90 3.74 -35.54
CA GLN A 116 -3.49 2.43 -35.89
C GLN A 116 -2.48 1.28 -36.02
N HIS A 117 -1.17 1.55 -36.01
CA HIS A 117 -0.13 0.53 -36.20
C HIS A 117 0.96 0.56 -35.11
N CYS A 118 1.62 -0.57 -34.89
CA CYS A 118 2.68 -0.75 -33.88
C CYS A 118 3.89 0.17 -34.07
N SER A 119 4.22 0.49 -35.33
CA SER A 119 5.29 1.46 -35.67
C SER A 119 5.11 2.83 -35.00
N GLN A 120 3.86 3.19 -34.69
CA GLN A 120 3.46 4.48 -34.14
C GLN A 120 3.38 4.48 -32.61
N MET A 121 3.49 3.31 -31.96
CA MET A 121 3.47 3.18 -30.51
C MET A 121 4.86 3.37 -29.91
N ARG A 122 4.91 3.90 -28.69
CA ARG A 122 6.14 4.16 -27.93
C ARG A 122 6.38 3.10 -26.86
N SER A 123 5.34 2.36 -26.48
CA SER A 123 5.44 1.24 -25.52
C SER A 123 4.36 0.19 -25.75
N ARG A 124 4.61 -1.04 -25.24
CA ARG A 124 3.62 -2.13 -25.24
C ARG A 124 2.36 -1.77 -24.44
N ALA A 125 2.54 -1.12 -23.28
CA ALA A 125 1.44 -0.65 -22.44
C ALA A 125 0.55 0.39 -23.14
N GLU A 126 1.13 1.26 -23.97
CA GLU A 126 0.37 2.19 -24.81
C GLU A 126 -0.42 1.45 -25.89
N ALA A 127 0.18 0.45 -26.54
CA ALA A 127 -0.51 -0.35 -27.56
C ALA A 127 -1.69 -1.15 -26.95
N GLU A 128 -1.50 -1.71 -25.74
CA GLU A 128 -2.56 -2.38 -24.96
C GLU A 128 -3.70 -1.42 -24.61
N PHE A 129 -3.37 -0.19 -24.21
CA PHE A 129 -4.37 0.85 -23.99
C PHE A 129 -5.16 1.15 -25.27
N PHE A 130 -4.49 1.30 -26.41
CA PHE A 130 -5.13 1.66 -27.68
C PHE A 130 -6.13 0.60 -28.16
N ILE A 131 -5.80 -0.70 -28.06
CA ILE A 131 -6.74 -1.78 -28.44
C ILE A 131 -8.01 -1.76 -27.58
N ARG A 132 -7.88 -1.42 -26.30
CA ARG A 132 -9.00 -1.45 -25.34
C ARG A 132 -9.83 -0.16 -25.34
N ASN A 133 -9.25 0.97 -25.70
CA ASN A 133 -9.86 2.29 -25.51
C ASN A 133 -10.07 3.08 -26.80
N CYS A 134 -9.41 2.74 -27.91
CA CYS A 134 -9.46 3.52 -29.15
C CYS A 134 -10.09 2.75 -30.32
N PRO A 135 -10.96 3.38 -31.13
CA PRO A 135 -11.55 2.75 -32.30
C PRO A 135 -10.55 2.63 -33.47
N ASN A 136 -10.74 1.63 -34.34
CA ASN A 136 -9.98 1.40 -35.58
C ASN A 136 -8.51 0.98 -35.42
N THR A 137 -8.12 0.33 -34.32
CA THR A 137 -6.75 -0.20 -34.16
C THR A 137 -6.48 -1.42 -35.05
N LYS A 138 -5.31 -1.47 -35.71
CA LYS A 138 -4.85 -2.57 -36.58
C LYS A 138 -3.49 -3.11 -36.11
N MET A 139 -3.42 -3.47 -34.83
CA MET A 139 -2.19 -3.86 -34.12
C MET A 139 -2.21 -5.28 -33.56
N ASP A 140 -3.40 -5.88 -33.50
CA ASP A 140 -3.66 -7.24 -33.06
C ASP A 140 -4.28 -7.98 -34.24
N GLY A 141 -3.47 -8.82 -34.88
CA GLY A 141 -3.80 -9.45 -36.15
C GLY A 141 -4.69 -10.67 -35.98
N ASP A 142 -4.47 -11.42 -34.90
CA ASP A 142 -5.15 -12.65 -34.51
C ASP A 142 -6.22 -12.46 -33.44
N HIS A 143 -6.38 -11.23 -32.93
CA HIS A 143 -7.43 -10.77 -32.03
C HIS A 143 -7.40 -11.48 -30.66
N ASP A 144 -6.19 -11.79 -30.19
CA ASP A 144 -5.96 -12.47 -28.91
C ASP A 144 -5.85 -11.49 -27.72
N GLY A 145 -5.85 -10.18 -27.99
CA GLY A 145 -5.74 -9.12 -27.01
C GLY A 145 -4.29 -8.70 -26.69
N ILE A 146 -3.30 -9.24 -27.40
CA ILE A 146 -1.89 -8.89 -27.27
C ILE A 146 -1.45 -8.08 -28.51
N PRO A 147 -1.32 -6.75 -28.41
CA PRO A 147 -0.83 -5.94 -29.52
C PRO A 147 0.63 -6.21 -29.83
N CYS A 148 0.99 -6.07 -31.10
CA CYS A 148 2.36 -5.92 -31.55
C CYS A 148 3.31 -7.09 -31.22
N GLU A 149 2.78 -8.32 -31.16
CA GLU A 149 3.58 -9.51 -30.82
C GLU A 149 4.76 -9.76 -31.77
N ASN A 150 4.62 -9.35 -33.03
CA ASN A 150 5.64 -9.54 -34.06
C ASN A 150 6.61 -8.35 -34.19
N ASP A 151 6.57 -7.37 -33.26
CA ASP A 151 7.45 -6.19 -33.26
C ASP A 151 8.50 -6.30 -32.14
N SER A 152 9.77 -6.48 -32.51
CA SER A 152 10.88 -6.68 -31.56
C SER A 152 11.23 -5.47 -30.68
N ARG A 153 10.55 -4.32 -30.87
CA ARG A 153 10.71 -3.12 -30.04
C ARG A 153 9.91 -3.20 -28.73
N PHE A 154 8.99 -4.17 -28.60
CA PHE A 154 8.08 -4.37 -27.46
C PHE A 154 8.18 -5.79 -26.89
#